data_AF-A0A3D1PHD7-F1
#
_entry.id   AF-A0A3D1PHD7-F1
#
_cell.length_a   1.000
_cell.length_b   1.000
_cell.length_c   1.000
_cell.angle_alpha   90.00
_cell.angle_beta   90.00
_cell.angle_gamma   90.00
#
_symmetry.space_group_name_H-M   'P 1'
#
loop_
_entity.id
_entity.type
_entity.pdbx_description
1 polymer ?
#
loop_
_entity_poly.entity_id
_entity_poly.type
_entity_poly.pdbx_seq_one_letter_code
_entity_poly.pdbx_strand_id
1 'polypeptide(L)' 'PGKLCRILQIDRSLNGTILQPGEPLWLEHRRPEFQQQLDAQAVTIVQTTRIGLSKGIDLPWRWYLHPCPAVSRL' A
#
# COMPACT_ATOMS: atom_id res chain seq x y z
N PRO A 1 -2.88 3.00 8.21
CA PRO A 1 -3.52 3.97 7.28
C PRO A 1 -3.36 5.42 7.74
N GLY A 2 -3.94 5.84 8.87
CA GLY A 2 -3.92 7.27 9.28
C GLY A 2 -2.54 7.87 9.57
N LYS A 3 -1.56 7.07 10.02
CA LYS A 3 -0.18 7.54 10.24
C LYS A 3 0.47 8.07 8.96
N LEU A 4 0.31 7.36 7.83
CA LEU A 4 0.83 7.76 6.54
C LEU A 4 0.21 9.09 6.10
N CYS A 5 -1.12 9.22 6.19
CA CYS A 5 -1.83 10.44 5.82
C CYS A 5 -1.31 11.65 6.59
N ARG A 6 -1.08 11.53 7.90
CA ARG A 6 -0.53 12.63 8.71
C ARG A 6 0.87 13.03 8.29
N ILE A 7 1.77 12.05 8.09
CA ILE A 7 3.17 12.32 7.72
C ILE A 7 3.25 12.98 6.34
N LEU A 8 2.41 12.54 5.39
CA LEU A 8 2.38 13.06 4.02
C LEU A 8 1.38 14.20 3.82
N GLN A 9 0.79 14.72 4.89
CA GLN A 9 -0.22 15.81 4.84
C GLN A 9 -1.39 15.53 3.88
N ILE A 10 -1.80 14.27 3.77
CA ILE A 10 -2.96 13.87 2.98
C ILE A 10 -4.20 14.11 3.83
N ASP A 11 -5.03 15.05 3.39
CA ASP A 11 -6.31 15.38 4.03
C ASP A 11 -7.49 15.29 3.03
N ARG A 12 -8.67 15.75 3.45
CA ARG A 12 -9.91 15.65 2.66
C ARG A 12 -9.96 16.59 1.46
N SER A 13 -9.10 17.60 1.36
CA SER A 13 -9.03 18.49 0.20
C SER A 13 -8.58 17.76 -1.07
N LEU A 14 -7.83 16.67 -0.91
CA LEU A 14 -7.36 15.80 -2.00
C LEU A 14 -8.40 14.75 -2.44
N ASN A 15 -9.59 14.74 -1.84
CA ASN A 15 -10.59 13.74 -2.18
C ASN A 15 -11.15 13.98 -3.58
N GLY A 16 -11.05 12.96 -4.45
CA GLY A 16 -11.52 13.02 -5.84
C GLY A 16 -10.50 13.57 -6.84
N THR A 17 -9.29 13.91 -6.39
CA THR A 17 -8.20 14.31 -7.31
C THR A 17 -7.66 13.09 -8.06
N ILE A 18 -7.21 13.31 -9.29
CA ILE A 18 -6.56 12.28 -10.09
C ILE A 18 -5.13 12.07 -9.57
N LEU A 19 -4.67 10.82 -9.46
CA LEU A 19 -3.30 10.50 -9.05
C LEU A 19 -2.35 10.53 -10.26
N GLN A 20 -2.01 11.71 -10.76
CA GLN A 20 -1.16 11.89 -11.94
C GLN A 20 -0.04 12.91 -11.72
N PRO A 21 1.08 12.82 -12.45
CA PRO A 21 2.17 13.80 -12.34
C PRO A 21 1.66 15.24 -12.50
N GLY A 22 2.12 16.14 -11.62
CA GLY A 22 1.69 17.53 -11.56
C GLY A 22 0.58 17.82 -10.54
N GLU A 23 -0.12 16.80 -10.04
CA GLU A 23 -1.08 16.95 -8.95
C GLU A 23 -0.39 16.90 -7.58
N PRO A 24 -1.01 17.46 -6.51
CA PRO A 24 -0.44 17.45 -5.16
C PRO A 24 -0.16 16.04 -4.59
N LEU A 25 -0.87 15.02 -5.10
CA LEU A 25 -0.66 13.62 -4.77
C LEU A 25 -0.65 12.80 -6.06
N TRP A 26 0.44 12.08 -6.31
CA TRP A 26 0.64 11.30 -7.53
C TRP A 26 1.48 10.05 -7.25
N LEU A 27 1.56 9.17 -8.24
CA LEU A 27 2.31 7.92 -8.16
C LEU A 27 3.42 7.88 -9.21
N GLU A 28 4.62 7.52 -8.76
CA GLU A 28 5.74 7.22 -9.64
C GLU A 28 5.65 5.77 -10.16
N HIS A 29 6.26 5.53 -11.31
CA HIS A 29 6.43 4.16 -11.80
C HIS A 29 7.35 3.36 -10.87
N ARG A 30 7.04 2.08 -10.73
CA ARG A 30 7.89 1.13 -9.99
C ARG A 30 9.28 1.08 -10.61
N ARG A 31 10.30 1.05 -9.76
CA ARG A 31 11.69 0.84 -10.20
C ARG A 31 11.94 -0.63 -10.61
N PRO A 32 12.75 -0.91 -11.64
CA PRO A 32 12.99 -2.28 -12.14
C PRO A 32 13.50 -3.27 -11.08
N GLU A 33 14.28 -2.79 -10.10
CA GLU A 33 14.86 -3.62 -9.04
C GLU A 33 13.78 -4.31 -8.18
N PHE A 34 12.61 -3.70 -8.07
CA PHE A 34 11.50 -4.32 -7.36
C PHE A 34 11.03 -5.61 -8.04
N GLN A 35 10.99 -5.62 -9.38
CA GLN A 35 10.60 -6.82 -10.12
C GLN A 35 11.67 -7.91 -9.95
N GLN A 36 12.94 -7.54 -10.02
CA GLN A 36 14.05 -8.46 -9.78
C GLN A 36 13.98 -9.08 -8.38
N GLN A 37 13.62 -8.30 -7.36
CA GLN A 37 13.43 -8.80 -5.99
C GLN A 37 12.25 -9.78 -5.86
N LEU A 38 11.16 -9.56 -6.60
CA LEU A 38 10.04 -10.50 -6.66
C LEU A 38 10.45 -11.81 -7.35
N ASP A 39 11.11 -11.71 -8.50
CA ASP A 39 11.51 -12.86 -9.30
C ASP A 39 12.53 -13.74 -8.55
N ALA A 40 13.44 -13.09 -7.82
CA ALA A 40 14.40 -13.75 -6.94
C ALA A 40 13.81 -14.21 -5.59
N GLN A 41 12.51 -13.99 -5.34
CA GLN A 41 11.82 -14.28 -4.08
C GLN A 41 12.44 -13.61 -2.83
N ALA A 42 13.21 -12.54 -3.03
CA ALA A 42 13.75 -11.73 -1.94
C ALA A 42 12.64 -10.94 -1.22
N VAL A 43 11.54 -10.65 -1.93
CA VAL A 43 10.28 -10.17 -1.37
C VAL A 43 9.13 -10.98 -1.95
N THR A 44 8.08 -11.17 -1.16
CA THR A 44 6.89 -11.93 -1.52
C THR A 44 5.64 -11.09 -1.27
N ILE A 45 4.62 -11.24 -2.11
CA ILE A 45 3.32 -10.61 -1.89
C ILE A 45 2.49 -11.58 -1.04
N VAL A 46 2.19 -11.19 0.19
CA VAL A 46 1.31 -11.94 1.09
C VAL A 46 -0.10 -11.43 0.94
N GLN A 47 -1.04 -12.36 0.75
CA GLN A 47 -2.48 -12.09 0.73
C GLN A 47 -3.11 -12.58 2.04
N THR A 48 -3.92 -11.72 2.68
CA THR A 48 -4.53 -11.98 3.99
C THR A 48 -5.85 -11.21 4.14
N THR A 49 -6.50 -11.34 5.30
CA THR A 49 -7.74 -10.65 5.63
C THR A 49 -7.51 -9.20 6.04
N ARG A 50 -8.54 -8.35 5.82
CA ARG A 50 -8.48 -6.92 6.13
C ARG A 50 -8.58 -6.65 7.62
N ILE A 51 -8.00 -5.55 8.07
CA ILE A 51 -7.96 -5.15 9.48
C ILE A 51 -9.18 -4.28 9.82
N GLY A 52 -9.86 -4.57 10.93
CA GLY A 52 -10.88 -3.69 11.50
C GLY A 52 -12.22 -3.69 10.78
N LEU A 53 -12.59 -4.79 10.11
CA LEU A 53 -13.89 -4.97 9.48
C LEU A 53 -14.81 -5.82 10.36
N SER A 54 -16.12 -5.55 10.26
CA SER A 54 -17.18 -6.37 10.87
C SER A 54 -17.94 -7.23 9.87
N LYS A 55 -17.76 -6.99 8.56
CA LYS A 55 -18.39 -7.74 7.47
C LYS A 55 -17.35 -8.14 6.42
N GLY A 56 -17.49 -9.34 5.86
CA GLY A 56 -16.53 -9.89 4.89
C GLY A 56 -15.14 -10.06 5.50
N ILE A 57 -15.09 -10.47 6.77
CA ILE A 57 -13.87 -10.63 7.56
C ILE A 57 -12.96 -11.72 7.01
N ASP A 58 -13.55 -12.78 6.46
CA ASP A 58 -12.82 -13.95 5.94
C ASP A 58 -12.31 -13.73 4.51
N LEU A 59 -12.68 -12.62 3.87
CA LEU A 59 -12.25 -12.33 2.51
C LEU A 59 -10.80 -11.83 2.51
N PRO A 60 -9.90 -12.45 1.74
CA PRO A 60 -8.47 -12.16 1.78
C PRO A 60 -8.12 -10.95 0.88
N TRP A 61 -8.76 -9.81 1.14
CA TRP A 61 -8.63 -8.59 0.32
C TRP A 61 -7.65 -7.58 0.91
N ARG A 62 -6.55 -8.09 1.44
CA ARG A 62 -5.43 -7.29 1.92
C ARG A 62 -4.14 -7.92 1.42
N TRP A 63 -3.28 -7.10 0.84
CA TRP A 63 -1.97 -7.50 0.36
C TRP A 63 -0.88 -6.69 1.03
N TYR A 64 0.27 -7.31 1.30
CA TYR A 64 1.48 -6.64 1.77
C TYR A 64 2.74 -7.37 1.32
N LEU A 65 3.91 -6.75 1.49
CA LEU A 65 5.20 -7.34 1.13
C LEU A 65 5.87 -8.00 2.33
N HIS A 66 6.41 -9.20 2.16
CA HIS A 66 7.23 -9.88 3.16
C HIS A 66 8.61 -10.27 2.59
N PRO A 67 9.72 -9.99 3.29
CA PRO A 67 9.80 -9.26 4.55
C PRO A 67 9.70 -7.74 4.34
N CYS A 68 8.90 -7.03 5.15
CA CYS A 68 8.85 -5.57 5.16
C CYS A 68 8.52 -5.05 6.56
N PRO A 69 9.45 -4.33 7.23
CA PRO A 69 9.25 -3.86 8.60
C PRO A 69 8.21 -2.74 8.72
N ALA A 70 7.85 -2.09 7.61
CA ALA A 70 6.87 -1.00 7.58
C ALA A 70 5.40 -1.49 7.56
N VAL A 71 5.16 -2.81 7.50
CA VAL A 71 3.81 -3.38 7.47
C VAL A 71 3.13 -3.17 8.81
N SER A 72 1.96 -2.52 8.79
CA SER A 72 1.30 -2.06 10.03
C SER A 72 0.79 -3.17 10.96
N ARG A 73 0.54 -4.37 10.45
CA ARG A 73 0.12 -5.58 11.18
C ARG A 73 0.41 -6.79 10.29
N LEU A 74 1.03 -7.84 10.77
CA LEU A 74 1.19 -9.07 9.98
C LEU A 74 -0.14 -9.81 9.96
#